data_AF-A0A5Q2VG25-F1
#
_entry.id   AF-A0A5Q2VG25-F1
#
_cell.length_a   1.000
_cell.length_b   1.000
_cell.length_c   1.000
_cell.angle_alpha   90.00
_cell.angle_beta   90.00
_cell.angle_gamma   90.00
#
_symmetry.space_group_name_H-M   'P 1'
#
loop_
_entity.id
_entity.type
_entity.pdbx_description
1 polymer ?
#
loop_
_entity_poly.entity_id
_entity_poly.type
_entity_poly.pdbx_seq_one_letter_code
_entity_poly.pdbx_strand_id
1 'polypeptide(L)'
;MSELSAARELDEIAHTASEGWMIAGLIGGAIVGAALIAVTGGTAAVAVAAVVAGASAGGGLGEVLGSMSWAPRHVTGVLADGSPNVYINGRPAIRAHISTGECSEDGPAKKVVAQGSAKVYINDFPAARINDLLACSAEIHTGSPNVIIGGEKEQTDDIEPEIPDWVNWTLLAAGAGAAAVLATPAIAILGTLGGLGGGFAGSLIGGAFFGEGSDGQKWSMLAGGFVGGFAGGKGGAKFDAFRQTKAVSARRAYLNEKFERTGDINKDINIRGNREIATNFMRKDGVRESSIDDYLMGINLENRVSVEAISPGKIAYQNQSPGNWQGNWYSMDAHTPPTKLGINPEGQIRGTDLIVPKEVKAYQSQNKVEMLRSTATPALDNWSVPAKPFQTEGGGIQWFSTNKDTWVLKND
;
A
#
# COMPACT_ATOMS: atom_id res chain seq x y z
N MET A 1 -29.09 6.32 37.44
CA MET A 1 -28.59 7.43 38.28
C MET A 1 -27.69 6.83 39.34
N SER A 2 -26.47 7.32 39.47
CA SER A 2 -25.56 6.86 40.51
C SER A 2 -25.98 7.42 41.87
N GLU A 3 -26.20 6.53 42.82
CA GLU A 3 -26.44 6.84 44.22
C GLU A 3 -25.12 6.66 44.96
N LEU A 4 -24.51 7.77 45.40
CA LEU A 4 -23.16 7.77 45.99
C LEU A 4 -23.20 8.35 47.39
N SER A 5 -22.34 7.85 48.27
CA SER A 5 -22.23 8.30 49.66
C SER A 5 -21.86 9.78 49.71
N ALA A 6 -22.56 10.55 50.55
CA ALA A 6 -22.33 11.98 50.70
C ALA A 6 -20.96 12.27 51.31
N ALA A 7 -20.25 13.26 50.77
CA ALA A 7 -18.94 13.67 51.27
C ALA A 7 -19.05 14.69 52.41
N ARG A 8 -18.13 14.60 53.37
CA ARG A 8 -18.10 15.42 54.59
C ARG A 8 -16.69 15.89 54.88
N GLU A 9 -16.56 17.01 55.58
CA GLU A 9 -15.28 17.51 56.06
C GLU A 9 -14.53 16.47 56.89
N LEU A 10 -13.24 16.27 56.63
CA LEU A 10 -12.34 15.20 57.10
C LEU A 10 -12.48 13.84 56.39
N ASP A 11 -13.33 13.71 55.36
CA ASP A 11 -13.37 12.49 54.57
C ASP A 11 -12.10 12.48 53.72
N GLU A 12 -11.45 11.33 53.64
CA GLU A 12 -10.20 11.13 52.91
C GLU A 12 -10.38 11.43 51.41
N ILE A 13 -9.35 12.02 50.82
CA ILE A 13 -9.16 12.12 49.37
C ILE A 13 -7.99 11.25 48.95
N ALA A 14 -8.05 10.71 47.75
CA ALA A 14 -7.03 9.82 47.21
C ALA A 14 -6.75 10.12 45.75
N HIS A 15 -5.49 9.96 45.35
CA HIS A 15 -5.13 9.92 43.94
C HIS A 15 -5.20 8.50 43.40
N THR A 16 -5.27 8.41 42.08
CA THR A 16 -5.13 7.15 41.39
C THR A 16 -3.66 6.77 41.29
N ALA A 17 -3.35 5.53 40.88
CA ALA A 17 -1.97 5.11 40.65
C ALA A 17 -1.53 5.36 39.19
N SER A 18 -1.96 6.45 38.56
CA SER A 18 -1.88 6.60 37.10
C SER A 18 -0.45 6.61 36.58
N GLU A 19 0.49 7.21 37.30
CA GLU A 19 1.92 7.19 36.94
C GLU A 19 2.50 5.76 36.96
N GLY A 20 2.13 4.95 37.97
CA GLY A 20 2.57 3.56 38.07
C GLY A 20 2.04 2.72 36.91
N TRP A 21 0.78 2.92 36.54
CA TRP A 21 0.17 2.26 35.38
C TRP A 21 0.73 2.75 34.05
N MET A 22 1.17 4.00 33.95
CA MET A 22 1.87 4.51 32.77
C MET A 22 3.19 3.75 32.56
N ILE A 23 3.99 3.59 33.62
CA ILE A 23 5.27 2.85 33.56
C ILE A 23 5.01 1.38 33.22
N ALA A 24 4.05 0.74 33.90
CA ALA A 24 3.67 -0.64 33.64
C ALA A 24 3.20 -0.82 32.18
N GLY A 25 2.43 0.14 31.67
CA GLY A 25 1.97 0.20 30.29
C GLY A 25 3.10 0.29 29.28
N LEU A 26 4.10 1.13 29.53
CA LEU A 26 5.27 1.28 28.67
C LEU A 26 6.09 -0.01 28.62
N ILE A 27 6.35 -0.63 29.77
CA ILE A 27 7.10 -1.89 29.86
C ILE A 27 6.32 -3.01 29.20
N GLY A 28 5.04 -3.17 29.53
CA GLY A 28 4.17 -4.19 28.96
C GLY A 28 4.03 -4.05 27.44
N GLY A 29 3.82 -2.83 26.95
CA GLY A 29 3.75 -2.53 25.52
C GLY A 29 5.05 -2.86 24.78
N ALA A 30 6.20 -2.53 25.36
CA ALA A 30 7.51 -2.87 24.79
C ALA A 30 7.75 -4.39 24.74
N ILE A 31 7.41 -5.12 25.80
CA ILE A 31 7.53 -6.58 25.86
C ILE A 31 6.63 -7.24 24.82
N VAL A 32 5.35 -6.85 24.76
CA VAL A 32 4.40 -7.39 23.78
C VAL A 32 4.86 -7.05 22.35
N GLY A 33 5.31 -5.82 22.12
CA GLY A 33 5.87 -5.41 20.84
C GLY A 33 7.07 -6.25 20.43
N ALA A 34 8.04 -6.45 21.32
CA ALA A 34 9.22 -7.26 21.07
C ALA A 34 8.89 -8.75 20.81
N ALA A 35 7.96 -9.32 21.59
CA ALA A 35 7.51 -10.69 21.42
C ALA A 35 6.82 -10.89 20.05
N LEU A 36 5.95 -9.95 19.64
CA LEU A 36 5.30 -9.99 18.33
C LEU A 36 6.32 -9.91 17.18
N ILE A 37 7.36 -9.10 17.32
CA ILE A 37 8.45 -9.02 16.34
C ILE A 37 9.21 -10.34 16.26
N ALA A 38 9.57 -10.93 17.41
CA ALA A 38 10.31 -12.18 17.49
C ALA A 38 9.54 -13.36 16.86
N VAL A 39 8.24 -13.47 17.12
CA VAL A 39 7.41 -14.56 16.61
C VAL A 39 7.14 -14.44 15.11
N THR A 40 7.07 -13.23 14.56
CA THR A 40 6.71 -12.99 13.14
C THR A 40 7.90 -12.69 12.23
N GLY A 41 9.13 -12.76 12.74
CA GLY A 41 10.34 -12.52 11.96
C GLY A 41 10.42 -11.11 11.37
N GLY A 42 9.93 -10.09 12.11
CA GLY A 42 9.93 -8.69 11.66
C GLY A 42 8.75 -8.28 10.78
N THR A 43 7.84 -9.20 10.43
CA THR A 43 6.66 -8.88 9.60
C THR A 43 5.47 -8.31 10.41
N ALA A 44 5.51 -8.34 11.75
CA ALA A 44 4.49 -7.77 12.64
C ALA A 44 4.52 -6.23 12.82
N ALA A 45 5.14 -5.48 11.91
CA ALA A 45 5.20 -4.02 11.97
C ALA A 45 3.81 -3.36 12.15
N VAL A 46 2.77 -3.97 11.55
CA VAL A 46 1.36 -3.57 11.71
C VAL A 46 0.84 -3.80 13.13
N ALA A 47 1.21 -4.91 13.77
CA ALA A 47 0.76 -5.24 15.12
C ALA A 47 1.49 -4.37 16.17
N VAL A 48 2.76 -4.05 15.95
CA VAL A 48 3.52 -3.13 16.81
C VAL A 48 2.94 -1.72 16.75
N ALA A 49 2.62 -1.21 15.55
CA ALA A 49 1.92 0.06 15.40
C ALA A 49 0.53 0.04 16.08
N ALA A 50 -0.16 -1.10 16.07
CA ALA A 50 -1.42 -1.27 16.78
C ALA A 50 -1.28 -1.23 18.31
N VAL A 51 -0.23 -1.83 18.87
CA VAL A 51 0.06 -1.78 20.32
C VAL A 51 0.35 -0.34 20.75
N VAL A 52 1.20 0.36 20.01
CA VAL A 52 1.53 1.77 20.26
C VAL A 52 0.30 2.66 20.20
N ALA A 53 -0.54 2.48 19.17
CA ALA A 53 -1.73 3.30 18.97
C ALA A 53 -2.84 2.99 19.98
N GLY A 54 -2.99 1.73 20.41
CA GLY A 54 -3.91 1.33 21.47
C GLY A 54 -3.52 1.89 22.85
N ALA A 55 -2.22 2.05 23.11
CA ALA A 55 -1.72 2.65 24.36
C ALA A 55 -1.93 4.17 24.46
N SER A 56 -2.26 4.83 23.35
CA SER A 56 -2.29 6.29 23.24
C SER A 56 -3.70 6.87 23.06
N ALA A 57 -4.74 6.04 23.03
CA ALA A 57 -6.10 6.53 22.76
C ALA A 57 -6.78 7.11 24.02
N GLY A 58 -7.05 8.41 24.01
CA GLY A 58 -8.10 9.05 24.83
C GLY A 58 -7.80 9.41 26.29
N GLY A 59 -6.53 9.52 26.70
CA GLY A 59 -6.13 9.87 28.08
C GLY A 59 -4.80 9.24 28.52
N GLY A 60 -4.15 8.48 27.65
CA GLY A 60 -2.95 7.73 27.99
C GLY A 60 -3.26 6.45 28.78
N LEU A 61 -2.54 5.36 28.49
CA LEU A 61 -2.80 4.06 29.12
C LEU A 61 -2.71 4.11 30.66
N GLY A 62 -1.86 4.99 31.20
CA GLY A 62 -1.68 5.16 32.64
C GLY A 62 -2.92 5.67 33.36
N GLU A 63 -3.50 6.77 32.87
CA GLU A 63 -4.70 7.38 33.47
C GLU A 63 -5.95 6.52 33.28
N VAL A 64 -6.06 5.85 32.13
CA VAL A 64 -7.17 4.95 31.84
C VAL A 64 -7.16 3.73 32.75
N LEU A 65 -5.99 3.11 32.98
CA LEU A 65 -5.87 1.97 33.88
C LEU A 65 -5.88 2.40 35.36
N GLY A 66 -5.24 3.52 35.69
CA GLY A 66 -5.19 4.08 37.05
C GLY A 66 -6.55 4.49 37.59
N SER A 67 -7.43 4.99 36.72
CA SER A 67 -8.79 5.37 37.11
C SER A 67 -9.79 4.21 37.16
N MET A 68 -9.38 2.96 36.89
CA MET A 68 -10.28 1.80 36.97
C MET A 68 -10.76 1.56 38.42
N SER A 69 -11.96 1.00 38.59
CA SER A 69 -12.49 0.72 39.93
C SER A 69 -11.63 -0.25 40.75
N TRP A 70 -10.93 -1.17 40.08
CA TRP A 70 -10.03 -2.15 40.71
C TRP A 70 -8.61 -1.62 40.95
N ALA A 71 -8.25 -0.48 40.37
CA ALA A 71 -6.92 0.08 40.51
C ALA A 71 -6.71 0.62 41.94
N PRO A 72 -5.52 0.41 42.54
CA PRO A 72 -5.22 0.93 43.85
C PRO A 72 -5.31 2.46 43.89
N ARG A 73 -5.81 2.95 45.02
CA ARG A 73 -5.83 4.36 45.39
C ARG A 73 -4.90 4.55 46.58
N HIS A 74 -4.24 5.69 46.67
CA HIS A 74 -3.46 6.06 47.85
C HIS A 74 -4.02 7.36 48.42
N VAL A 75 -4.24 7.35 49.74
CA VAL A 75 -4.80 8.51 50.45
C VAL A 75 -3.73 9.60 50.51
N THR A 76 -4.07 10.78 50.01
CA THR A 76 -3.16 11.93 49.88
C THR A 76 -3.56 13.10 50.75
N GLY A 77 -4.73 13.03 51.38
CA GLY A 77 -5.16 14.00 52.38
C GLY A 77 -6.64 13.90 52.71
N VAL A 78 -7.25 15.04 53.05
CA VAL A 78 -8.65 15.10 53.54
C VAL A 78 -9.39 16.32 53.03
N LEU A 79 -10.73 16.21 52.97
CA LEU A 79 -11.61 17.34 52.68
C LEU A 79 -11.61 18.36 53.83
N ALA A 80 -11.62 19.63 53.48
CA ALA A 80 -11.58 20.79 54.36
C ALA A 80 -12.71 21.78 54.03
N ASP A 81 -13.07 22.64 54.98
CA ASP A 81 -13.97 23.78 54.77
C ASP A 81 -15.36 23.39 54.20
N GLY A 82 -16.13 22.62 54.97
CA GLY A 82 -17.50 22.22 54.59
C GLY A 82 -18.57 23.30 54.79
N SER A 83 -19.83 22.92 54.64
CA SER A 83 -20.98 23.81 54.83
C SER A 83 -21.05 24.36 56.26
N PRO A 84 -21.33 25.66 56.46
CA PRO A 84 -21.43 26.25 57.79
C PRO A 84 -22.69 25.82 58.56
N ASN A 85 -23.71 25.30 57.86
CA ASN A 85 -25.03 25.04 58.45
C ASN A 85 -25.69 23.72 58.04
N VAL A 86 -25.13 22.99 57.07
CA VAL A 86 -25.61 21.65 56.69
C VAL A 86 -24.60 20.60 57.11
N TYR A 87 -25.04 19.71 58.00
CA TYR A 87 -24.21 18.66 58.58
C TYR A 87 -24.75 17.29 58.19
N ILE A 88 -23.85 16.38 57.84
CA ILE A 88 -24.16 14.98 57.54
C ILE A 88 -23.44 14.14 58.58
N ASN A 89 -24.19 13.42 59.41
CA ASN A 89 -23.66 12.67 60.56
C ASN A 89 -22.76 13.54 61.46
N GLY A 90 -23.17 14.77 61.74
CA GLY A 90 -22.47 15.70 62.62
C GLY A 90 -21.21 16.35 62.04
N ARG A 91 -20.86 16.08 60.78
CA ARG A 91 -19.72 16.70 60.08
C ARG A 91 -20.23 17.62 58.95
N PRO A 92 -19.64 18.80 58.74
CA PRO A 92 -20.02 19.70 57.64
C PRO A 92 -20.06 18.99 56.28
N ALA A 93 -21.14 19.21 55.53
CA ALA A 93 -21.32 18.62 54.21
C ALA A 93 -20.45 19.32 53.16
N ILE A 94 -19.89 18.57 52.22
CA ILE A 94 -19.00 19.11 51.19
C ILE A 94 -19.77 19.52 49.94
N ARG A 95 -19.34 20.63 49.36
CA ARG A 95 -19.97 21.31 48.22
C ARG A 95 -18.92 21.57 47.14
N ALA A 96 -19.24 21.25 45.90
CA ALA A 96 -18.43 21.63 44.75
C ALA A 96 -18.30 23.16 44.65
N HIS A 97 -17.30 23.66 43.94
CA HIS A 97 -16.95 25.07 43.70
C HIS A 97 -16.47 25.89 44.90
N ILE A 98 -16.86 25.54 46.13
CA ILE A 98 -16.58 26.37 47.30
C ILE A 98 -15.88 25.63 48.44
N SER A 99 -16.12 24.33 48.61
CA SER A 99 -15.40 23.56 49.63
C SER A 99 -14.05 23.15 49.09
N THR A 100 -13.10 22.87 49.97
CA THR A 100 -11.74 22.56 49.55
C THR A 100 -11.24 21.25 50.15
N GLY A 101 -10.03 20.84 49.82
CA GLY A 101 -9.34 19.72 50.43
C GLY A 101 -7.86 20.01 50.52
N GLU A 102 -7.22 19.44 51.53
CA GLU A 102 -5.78 19.46 51.70
C GLU A 102 -5.21 18.23 50.98
N CYS A 103 -4.43 18.44 49.91
CA CYS A 103 -3.73 17.38 49.18
C CYS A 103 -2.23 17.53 49.40
N SER A 104 -1.54 16.45 49.78
CA SER A 104 -0.09 16.47 50.03
C SER A 104 0.77 16.38 48.77
N GLU A 105 0.21 15.98 47.62
CA GLU A 105 0.94 15.76 46.37
C GLU A 105 1.03 17.02 45.49
N ASP A 106 0.05 17.92 45.58
CA ASP A 106 -0.10 19.06 44.65
C ASP A 106 0.23 20.43 45.26
N GLY A 107 1.08 20.41 46.29
CA GLY A 107 1.59 21.59 46.99
C GLY A 107 0.78 22.02 48.21
N PRO A 108 1.18 23.11 48.90
CA PRO A 108 0.62 23.50 50.19
C PRO A 108 -0.77 24.17 50.11
N ALA A 109 -1.26 24.47 48.90
CA ALA A 109 -2.53 25.16 48.71
C ALA A 109 -3.69 24.16 48.72
N LYS A 110 -4.75 24.50 49.48
CA LYS A 110 -6.01 23.74 49.44
C LYS A 110 -6.59 23.75 48.02
N LYS A 111 -7.11 22.60 47.59
CA LYS A 111 -7.67 22.38 46.26
C LYS A 111 -9.19 22.42 46.34
N VAL A 112 -9.84 23.11 45.40
CA VAL A 112 -11.31 23.19 45.40
C VAL A 112 -11.91 21.84 45.00
N VAL A 113 -13.06 21.50 45.56
CA VAL A 113 -13.86 20.36 45.10
C VAL A 113 -14.53 20.77 43.79
N ALA A 114 -14.20 20.10 42.69
CA ALA A 114 -14.56 20.53 41.34
C ALA A 114 -15.77 19.76 40.77
N GLN A 115 -16.27 18.75 41.47
CA GLN A 115 -17.43 17.96 41.04
C GLN A 115 -18.45 17.76 42.16
N GLY A 116 -19.71 17.61 41.76
CA GLY A 116 -20.81 17.28 42.67
C GLY A 116 -22.04 16.72 41.95
N SER A 117 -23.16 16.67 42.66
CA SER A 117 -24.44 16.25 42.10
C SER A 117 -25.12 17.34 41.28
N ALA A 118 -25.50 17.02 40.05
CA ALA A 118 -26.32 17.90 39.19
C ALA A 118 -27.75 18.16 39.73
N LYS A 119 -28.20 17.40 40.74
CA LYS A 119 -29.59 17.42 41.22
C LYS A 119 -29.74 17.87 42.68
N VAL A 120 -28.70 17.72 43.48
CA VAL A 120 -28.75 17.99 44.92
C VAL A 120 -27.76 19.09 45.24
N TYR A 121 -28.29 20.18 45.81
CA TYR A 121 -27.53 21.38 46.12
C TYR A 121 -27.54 21.62 47.62
N ILE A 122 -26.41 22.07 48.15
CA ILE A 122 -26.23 22.48 49.55
C ILE A 122 -25.72 23.92 49.54
N ASN A 123 -26.51 24.83 50.09
CA ASN A 123 -26.26 26.27 50.01
C ASN A 123 -26.02 26.76 48.56
N ASP A 124 -26.88 26.33 47.63
CA ASP A 124 -26.83 26.68 46.21
C ASP A 124 -25.64 26.13 45.40
N PHE A 125 -24.81 25.28 46.00
CA PHE A 125 -23.71 24.59 45.32
C PHE A 125 -23.95 23.09 45.21
N PRO A 126 -23.52 22.42 44.12
CA PRO A 126 -23.66 20.97 43.96
C PRO A 126 -23.07 20.19 45.15
N ALA A 127 -23.83 19.24 45.69
CA ALA A 127 -23.38 18.44 46.83
C ALA A 127 -22.37 17.38 46.38
N ALA A 128 -21.20 17.35 47.01
CA ALA A 128 -20.13 16.41 46.67
C ALA A 128 -20.32 15.04 47.32
N ARG A 129 -19.78 14.00 46.68
CA ARG A 129 -19.98 12.59 47.02
C ARG A 129 -18.68 11.81 46.83
N ILE A 130 -18.67 10.58 47.32
CA ILE A 130 -17.59 9.63 47.00
C ILE A 130 -17.40 9.55 45.47
N ASN A 131 -16.15 9.46 45.03
CA ASN A 131 -15.67 9.50 43.64
C ASN A 131 -15.81 10.85 42.91
N ASP A 132 -16.40 11.90 43.49
CA ASP A 132 -16.34 13.24 42.90
C ASP A 132 -14.91 13.80 43.04
N LEU A 133 -14.46 14.56 42.05
CA LEU A 133 -13.06 15.01 41.93
C LEU A 133 -12.84 16.42 42.50
N LEU A 134 -11.64 16.64 43.02
CA LEU A 134 -11.07 17.95 43.30
C LEU A 134 -10.36 18.50 42.05
N ALA A 135 -10.04 19.79 42.05
CA ALA A 135 -9.33 20.45 40.96
C ALA A 135 -7.93 19.85 40.68
N CYS A 136 -7.35 19.10 41.61
CA CYS A 136 -6.09 18.37 41.40
C CYS A 136 -6.29 16.93 40.89
N SER A 137 -7.50 16.50 40.51
CA SER A 137 -7.83 15.09 40.19
C SER A 137 -7.82 14.10 41.36
N ALA A 138 -7.58 14.53 42.60
CA ALA A 138 -7.87 13.68 43.76
C ALA A 138 -9.38 13.36 43.81
N GLU A 139 -9.73 12.10 44.00
CA GLU A 139 -11.11 11.68 44.24
C GLU A 139 -11.45 11.64 45.73
N ILE A 140 -12.69 11.95 46.07
CA ILE A 140 -13.22 11.74 47.40
C ILE A 140 -13.31 10.22 47.66
N HIS A 141 -12.48 9.72 48.56
CA HIS A 141 -12.26 8.29 48.79
C HIS A 141 -13.22 7.70 49.83
N THR A 142 -13.55 8.47 50.86
CA THR A 142 -14.48 8.05 51.92
C THR A 142 -15.70 8.95 51.97
N GLY A 143 -16.78 8.46 52.60
CA GLY A 143 -18.04 9.18 52.65
C GLY A 143 -18.92 8.74 53.80
N SER A 144 -20.12 9.32 53.84
CA SER A 144 -21.15 8.97 54.82
C SER A 144 -21.60 7.51 54.69
N PRO A 145 -21.67 6.74 55.79
CA PRO A 145 -22.06 5.32 55.74
C PRO A 145 -23.55 5.08 55.42
N ASN A 146 -24.39 6.12 55.53
CA ASN A 146 -25.85 5.97 55.48
C ASN A 146 -26.58 7.16 54.83
N VAL A 147 -25.86 8.18 54.37
CA VAL A 147 -26.46 9.31 53.65
C VAL A 147 -25.98 9.26 52.21
N ILE A 148 -26.92 9.09 51.30
CA ILE A 148 -26.68 8.85 49.89
C ILE A 148 -27.27 10.01 49.09
N ILE A 149 -26.49 10.54 48.15
CA ILE A 149 -26.87 11.64 47.28
C ILE A 149 -26.92 11.13 45.84
N GLY A 150 -28.10 11.20 45.25
CA GLY A 150 -28.32 10.86 43.84
C GLY A 150 -27.98 12.01 42.90
N GLY A 151 -28.07 11.74 41.60
CA GLY A 151 -27.81 12.71 40.53
C GLY A 151 -26.62 12.34 39.67
N GLU A 152 -26.56 12.90 38.47
CA GLU A 152 -25.38 12.79 37.60
C GLU A 152 -24.24 13.64 38.16
N LYS A 153 -23.02 13.40 37.68
CA LYS A 153 -21.88 14.25 38.04
C LYS A 153 -21.94 15.54 37.24
N GLU A 154 -21.79 16.66 37.92
CA GLU A 154 -21.61 17.98 37.35
C GLU A 154 -20.21 18.48 37.72
N GLN A 155 -19.47 18.96 36.72
CA GLN A 155 -18.16 19.60 36.92
C GLN A 155 -18.36 21.11 37.03
N THR A 156 -17.96 21.68 38.16
CA THR A 156 -18.09 23.11 38.46
C THR A 156 -16.83 23.90 38.15
N ASP A 157 -15.66 23.24 38.18
CA ASP A 157 -14.35 23.87 38.04
C ASP A 157 -13.43 23.00 37.17
N ASP A 158 -12.35 23.60 36.64
CA ASP A 158 -11.36 22.87 35.87
C ASP A 158 -10.62 21.85 36.75
N ILE A 159 -10.37 20.68 36.20
CA ILE A 159 -9.68 19.57 36.87
C ILE A 159 -8.36 19.35 36.14
N GLU A 160 -7.26 19.54 36.86
CA GLU A 160 -5.91 19.27 36.37
C GLU A 160 -5.69 17.75 36.33
N PRO A 161 -5.43 17.14 35.16
CA PRO A 161 -5.25 15.69 35.05
C PRO A 161 -4.01 15.22 35.82
N GLU A 162 -4.10 14.03 36.41
CA GLU A 162 -3.01 13.45 37.21
C GLU A 162 -1.74 13.23 36.38
N ILE A 163 -1.90 12.92 35.08
CA ILE A 163 -0.81 12.95 34.11
C ILE A 163 -0.98 14.18 33.21
N PRO A 164 -0.04 15.14 33.21
CA PRO A 164 -0.13 16.30 32.34
C PRO A 164 -0.25 15.91 30.86
N ASP A 165 -1.15 16.56 30.12
CA ASP A 165 -1.43 16.24 28.71
C ASP A 165 -0.19 16.17 27.82
N TRP A 166 0.79 17.05 28.03
CA TRP A 166 2.01 17.09 27.25
C TRP A 166 2.84 15.79 27.40
N VAL A 167 2.76 15.13 28.55
CA VAL A 167 3.39 13.83 28.80
C VAL A 167 2.73 12.77 27.92
N ASN A 168 1.40 12.70 27.92
CA ASN A 168 0.63 11.79 27.06
C ASN A 168 0.95 12.00 25.57
N TRP A 169 1.01 13.26 25.10
CA TRP A 169 1.41 13.58 23.72
C TRP A 169 2.86 13.20 23.42
N THR A 170 3.77 13.37 24.38
CA THR A 170 5.18 13.00 24.24
C THR A 170 5.33 11.48 24.13
N LEU A 171 4.62 10.70 24.96
CA LEU A 171 4.63 9.24 24.87
C LEU A 171 4.04 8.76 23.54
N LEU A 172 2.94 9.36 23.09
CA LEU A 172 2.35 9.05 21.79
C LEU A 172 3.36 9.32 20.65
N ALA A 173 4.04 10.47 20.66
CA ALA A 173 5.05 10.80 19.65
C ALA A 173 6.25 9.85 19.70
N ALA A 174 6.74 9.51 20.89
CA ALA A 174 7.82 8.55 21.10
C ALA A 174 7.43 7.16 20.58
N GLY A 175 6.22 6.70 20.90
CA GLY A 175 5.66 5.45 20.42
C GLY A 175 5.51 5.42 18.90
N ALA A 176 4.95 6.47 18.30
CA ALA A 176 4.80 6.59 16.85
C ALA A 176 6.16 6.63 16.13
N GLY A 177 7.14 7.32 16.71
CA GLY A 177 8.52 7.34 16.24
C GLY A 177 9.16 5.94 16.28
N ALA A 178 9.01 5.23 17.39
CA ALA A 178 9.46 3.84 17.51
C ALA A 178 8.78 2.92 16.49
N ALA A 179 7.47 3.10 16.25
CA ALA A 179 6.74 2.39 15.21
C ALA A 179 7.29 2.70 13.80
N ALA A 180 7.69 3.95 13.53
CA ALA A 180 8.29 4.35 12.25
C ALA A 180 9.73 3.84 12.04
N VAL A 181 10.45 3.48 13.11
CA VAL A 181 11.75 2.78 12.99
C VAL A 181 11.54 1.32 12.59
N LEU A 182 10.48 0.69 13.11
CA LEU A 182 10.18 -0.73 12.91
C LEU A 182 9.32 -1.00 11.67
N ALA A 183 8.58 0.01 11.22
CA ALA A 183 7.64 -0.06 10.11
C ALA A 183 7.93 1.02 9.07
N THR A 184 7.25 0.95 7.93
CA THR A 184 7.27 2.07 6.98
C THR A 184 6.52 3.28 7.57
N PRO A 185 6.82 4.50 7.10
CA PRO A 185 6.09 5.69 7.53
C PRO A 185 4.57 5.58 7.32
N ALA A 186 4.13 4.93 6.24
CA ALA A 186 2.71 4.73 5.96
C ALA A 186 2.03 3.85 7.02
N ILE A 187 2.67 2.76 7.44
CA ILE A 187 2.15 1.87 8.49
C ILE A 187 2.15 2.60 9.84
N ALA A 188 3.21 3.31 10.19
CA ALA A 188 3.31 4.01 11.47
C ALA A 188 2.26 5.12 11.59
N ILE A 189 2.11 5.96 10.56
CA ILE A 189 1.14 7.07 10.55
C ILE A 189 -0.29 6.52 10.58
N LEU A 190 -0.63 5.63 9.66
CA LEU A 190 -2.00 5.13 9.58
C LEU A 190 -2.35 4.24 10.76
N GLY A 191 -1.41 3.47 11.31
CA GLY A 191 -1.60 2.73 12.55
C GLY A 191 -1.88 3.67 13.73
N THR A 192 -1.10 4.73 13.88
CA THR A 192 -1.30 5.71 14.95
C THR A 192 -2.67 6.40 14.84
N LEU A 193 -3.00 6.93 13.66
CA LEU A 193 -4.30 7.57 13.41
C LEU A 193 -5.47 6.60 13.57
N GLY A 194 -5.28 5.36 13.10
CA GLY A 194 -6.25 4.29 13.27
C GLY A 194 -6.54 4.03 14.74
N GLY A 195 -5.53 4.00 15.61
CA GLY A 195 -5.76 3.75 17.04
C GLY A 195 -6.35 4.93 17.78
N LEU A 196 -5.98 6.16 17.46
CA LEU A 196 -6.68 7.33 18.01
C LEU A 196 -8.17 7.33 17.62
N GLY A 197 -8.47 7.13 16.34
CA GLY A 197 -9.85 7.08 15.85
C GLY A 197 -10.62 5.87 16.39
N GLY A 198 -9.96 4.72 16.47
CA GLY A 198 -10.54 3.50 17.01
C GLY A 198 -10.87 3.61 18.50
N GLY A 199 -9.99 4.22 19.30
CA GLY A 199 -10.26 4.39 20.72
C GLY A 199 -11.33 5.45 21.00
N PHE A 200 -11.36 6.54 20.22
CA PHE A 200 -12.48 7.48 20.29
C PHE A 200 -13.83 6.78 19.99
N ALA A 201 -13.90 6.01 18.91
CA ALA A 201 -15.10 5.24 18.58
C ALA A 201 -15.44 4.20 19.67
N GLY A 202 -14.42 3.53 20.21
CA GLY A 202 -14.55 2.59 21.32
C GLY A 202 -15.09 3.24 22.59
N SER A 203 -14.66 4.47 22.91
CA SER A 203 -15.18 5.23 24.05
C SER A 203 -16.65 5.60 23.85
N LEU A 204 -17.05 6.04 22.66
CA LEU A 204 -18.45 6.37 22.36
C LEU A 204 -19.36 5.14 22.49
N ILE A 205 -18.97 4.03 21.86
CA ILE A 205 -19.73 2.77 21.93
C ILE A 205 -19.78 2.26 23.37
N GLY A 206 -18.64 2.30 24.06
CA GLY A 206 -18.51 1.85 25.44
C GLY A 206 -19.34 2.69 26.41
N GLY A 207 -19.34 4.01 26.27
CA GLY A 207 -20.14 4.92 27.09
C GLY A 207 -21.63 4.70 26.88
N ALA A 208 -22.06 4.50 25.63
CA ALA A 208 -23.45 4.20 25.31
C ALA A 208 -23.93 2.84 25.87
N PHE A 209 -23.06 1.82 25.93
CA PHE A 209 -23.43 0.47 26.33
C PHE A 209 -23.22 0.18 27.83
N PHE A 210 -22.12 0.66 28.40
CA PHE A 210 -21.71 0.40 29.79
C PHE A 210 -21.94 1.59 30.73
N GLY A 211 -22.28 2.77 30.18
CA GLY A 211 -22.45 4.00 30.93
C GLY A 211 -21.18 4.86 30.95
N GLU A 212 -21.38 6.18 30.96
CA GLU A 212 -20.27 7.14 31.00
C GLU A 212 -19.45 7.01 32.29
N GLY A 213 -18.12 7.03 32.14
CA GLY A 213 -17.17 6.87 33.23
C GLY A 213 -16.97 5.44 33.73
N SER A 214 -17.72 4.47 33.19
CA SER A 214 -17.60 3.06 33.60
C SER A 214 -16.28 2.42 33.16
N ASP A 215 -15.84 1.40 33.90
CA ASP A 215 -14.70 0.56 33.49
C ASP A 215 -14.93 -0.09 32.12
N GLY A 216 -16.19 -0.42 31.78
CA GLY A 216 -16.56 -0.97 30.48
C GLY A 216 -16.30 0.01 29.33
N GLN A 217 -16.58 1.29 29.52
CA GLN A 217 -16.24 2.33 28.55
C GLN A 217 -14.72 2.41 28.33
N LYS A 218 -13.95 2.44 29.43
CA LYS A 218 -12.49 2.53 29.40
C LYS A 218 -11.86 1.34 28.67
N TRP A 219 -12.33 0.13 28.92
CA TRP A 219 -11.91 -1.06 28.18
C TRP A 219 -12.31 -1.02 26.70
N SER A 220 -13.52 -0.53 26.40
CA SER A 220 -13.97 -0.37 25.01
C SER A 220 -13.10 0.62 24.25
N MET A 221 -12.64 1.70 24.90
CA MET A 221 -11.70 2.65 24.35
C MET A 221 -10.35 2.01 24.03
N LEU A 222 -9.74 1.27 24.96
CA LEU A 222 -8.46 0.58 24.73
C LEU A 222 -8.57 -0.47 23.61
N ALA A 223 -9.63 -1.27 23.64
CA ALA A 223 -9.89 -2.28 22.61
C ALA A 223 -10.11 -1.65 21.23
N GLY A 224 -10.91 -0.58 21.18
CA GLY A 224 -11.12 0.20 19.97
C GLY A 224 -9.81 0.77 19.42
N GLY A 225 -8.94 1.29 20.29
CA GLY A 225 -7.64 1.82 19.89
C GLY A 225 -6.72 0.75 19.31
N PHE A 226 -6.67 -0.43 19.92
CA PHE A 226 -5.90 -1.55 19.37
C PHE A 226 -6.43 -1.99 17.99
N VAL A 227 -7.76 -2.19 17.87
CA VAL A 227 -8.40 -2.63 16.61
C VAL A 227 -8.21 -1.59 15.51
N GLY A 228 -8.45 -0.33 15.82
CA GLY A 228 -8.26 0.79 14.91
C GLY A 228 -6.81 0.90 14.46
N GLY A 229 -5.85 0.75 15.38
CA GLY A 229 -4.43 0.81 15.04
C GLY A 229 -3.98 -0.34 14.14
N PHE A 230 -4.50 -1.54 14.37
CA PHE A 230 -4.25 -2.69 13.51
C PHE A 230 -4.85 -2.50 12.10
N ALA A 231 -6.08 -2.00 12.02
CA ALA A 231 -6.73 -1.71 10.75
C ALA A 231 -5.98 -0.62 9.96
N GLY A 232 -5.58 0.45 10.64
CA GLY A 232 -4.76 1.53 10.08
C GLY A 232 -3.41 1.04 9.56
N GLY A 233 -2.68 0.24 10.36
CA GLY A 233 -1.41 -0.35 9.94
C GLY A 233 -1.56 -1.28 8.73
N LYS A 234 -2.63 -2.09 8.66
CA LYS A 234 -2.95 -2.86 7.44
C LYS A 234 -3.22 -1.97 6.23
N GLY A 235 -3.89 -0.84 6.44
CA GLY A 235 -4.08 0.19 5.42
C GLY A 235 -2.75 0.71 4.86
N GLY A 236 -1.79 1.02 5.75
CA GLY A 236 -0.43 1.41 5.38
C GLY A 236 0.30 0.35 4.57
N ALA A 237 0.24 -0.92 4.99
CA ALA A 237 0.87 -2.00 4.25
C ALA A 237 0.30 -2.17 2.83
N LYS A 238 -1.03 -2.04 2.67
CA LYS A 238 -1.68 -2.06 1.35
C LYS A 238 -1.25 -0.89 0.47
N PHE A 239 -1.11 0.30 1.07
CA PHE A 239 -0.66 1.48 0.36
C PHE A 239 0.77 1.33 -0.16
N ASP A 240 1.67 0.79 0.65
CA ASP A 240 3.05 0.53 0.23
C ASP A 240 3.13 -0.50 -0.90
N ALA A 241 2.36 -1.61 -0.78
CA ALA A 241 2.28 -2.61 -1.84
C ALA A 241 1.78 -2.03 -3.18
N PHE A 242 0.79 -1.15 -3.13
CA PHE A 242 0.29 -0.44 -4.31
C PHE A 242 1.36 0.48 -4.93
N ARG A 243 2.09 1.24 -4.11
CA ARG A 243 3.17 2.10 -4.60
C ARG A 243 4.31 1.30 -5.23
N GLN A 244 4.72 0.20 -4.60
CA GLN A 244 5.72 -0.70 -5.18
C GLN A 244 5.25 -1.29 -6.51
N THR A 245 3.98 -1.71 -6.60
CA THR A 245 3.40 -2.23 -7.86
C THR A 245 3.47 -1.20 -8.99
N LYS A 246 3.10 0.07 -8.72
CA LYS A 246 3.25 1.14 -9.71
C LYS A 246 4.70 1.37 -10.12
N ALA A 247 5.63 1.37 -9.17
CA ALA A 247 7.05 1.56 -9.45
C ALA A 247 7.62 0.43 -10.33
N VAL A 248 7.29 -0.82 -10.02
CA VAL A 248 7.69 -1.99 -10.81
C VAL A 248 7.08 -1.93 -12.22
N SER A 249 5.80 -1.58 -12.33
CA SER A 249 5.13 -1.42 -13.63
C SER A 249 5.81 -0.35 -14.49
N ALA A 250 6.09 0.83 -13.92
CA ALA A 250 6.81 1.89 -14.61
C ALA A 250 8.23 1.47 -15.03
N ARG A 251 8.95 0.75 -14.16
CA ARG A 251 10.28 0.23 -14.49
C ARG A 251 10.23 -0.80 -15.61
N ARG A 252 9.23 -1.70 -15.60
CA ARG A 252 9.03 -2.69 -16.66
C ARG A 252 8.71 -2.02 -17.99
N ALA A 253 7.85 -1.01 -18.00
CA ALA A 253 7.54 -0.24 -19.20
C ALA A 253 8.80 0.43 -19.79
N TYR A 254 9.59 1.11 -18.95
CA TYR A 254 10.86 1.72 -19.35
C TYR A 254 11.85 0.71 -19.93
N LEU A 255 11.99 -0.47 -19.30
CA LEU A 255 12.90 -1.50 -19.79
C LEU A 255 12.43 -2.12 -21.10
N ASN A 256 11.11 -2.28 -21.29
CA ASN A 256 10.58 -2.78 -22.55
C ASN A 256 10.87 -1.81 -23.70
N GLU A 257 10.65 -0.51 -23.49
CA GLU A 257 10.95 0.53 -24.46
C GLU A 257 12.44 0.61 -24.78
N LYS A 258 13.31 0.61 -23.76
CA LYS A 258 14.77 0.71 -23.94
C LYS A 258 15.39 -0.44 -24.74
N PHE A 259 14.81 -1.63 -24.64
CA PHE A 259 15.34 -2.86 -25.27
C PHE A 259 14.46 -3.36 -26.42
N GLU A 260 13.57 -2.51 -26.95
CA GLU A 260 12.69 -2.83 -28.09
C GLU A 260 11.87 -4.11 -27.90
N ARG A 261 11.44 -4.36 -26.66
CA ARG A 261 10.64 -5.52 -26.29
C ARG A 261 9.17 -5.17 -26.36
N THR A 262 8.37 -6.12 -26.83
CA THR A 262 6.92 -5.93 -27.02
C THR A 262 6.16 -5.88 -25.69
N GLY A 263 6.75 -6.41 -24.62
CA GLY A 263 6.15 -6.52 -23.30
C GLY A 263 5.40 -7.84 -23.05
N ASP A 264 5.09 -8.58 -24.12
CA ASP A 264 4.66 -9.97 -24.08
C ASP A 264 5.87 -10.89 -24.20
N ILE A 265 6.13 -11.65 -23.14
CA ILE A 265 7.28 -12.55 -23.03
C ILE A 265 7.23 -13.63 -24.12
N ASN A 266 6.05 -14.17 -24.44
CA ASN A 266 5.93 -15.24 -25.43
C ASN A 266 6.21 -14.72 -26.84
N LYS A 267 5.71 -13.50 -27.13
CA LYS A 267 5.99 -12.83 -28.40
C LYS A 267 7.48 -12.52 -28.55
N ASP A 268 8.12 -11.99 -27.51
CA ASP A 268 9.57 -11.71 -27.49
C ASP A 268 10.43 -12.99 -27.64
N ILE A 269 10.01 -14.11 -27.03
CA ILE A 269 10.70 -15.41 -27.17
C ILE A 269 10.59 -15.90 -28.62
N ASN A 270 9.40 -15.83 -29.22
CA ASN A 270 9.19 -16.24 -30.60
C ASN A 270 9.98 -15.38 -31.58
N ILE A 271 9.99 -14.05 -31.42
CA ILE A 271 10.77 -13.14 -32.26
C ILE A 271 12.26 -13.48 -32.21
N ARG A 272 12.81 -13.71 -31.01
CA ARG A 272 14.21 -14.10 -30.84
C ARG A 272 14.52 -15.46 -31.48
N GLY A 273 13.67 -16.46 -31.26
CA GLY A 273 13.82 -17.77 -31.88
C GLY A 273 13.75 -17.71 -33.41
N ASN A 274 12.79 -16.97 -33.96
CA ASN A 274 12.67 -16.76 -35.40
C ASN A 274 13.89 -16.05 -35.99
N ARG A 275 14.43 -15.03 -35.29
CA ARG A 275 15.66 -14.33 -35.71
C ARG A 275 16.85 -15.28 -35.75
N GLU A 276 16.99 -16.13 -34.74
CA GLU A 276 18.05 -17.13 -34.65
C GLU A 276 17.94 -18.19 -35.77
N ILE A 277 16.74 -18.71 -36.04
CA ILE A 277 16.49 -19.65 -37.16
C ILE A 277 16.89 -19.00 -38.49
N ALA A 278 16.43 -17.78 -38.76
CA ALA A 278 16.75 -17.06 -39.99
C ALA A 278 18.26 -16.78 -40.13
N THR A 279 18.90 -16.28 -39.07
CA THR A 279 20.34 -15.96 -39.05
C THR A 279 21.18 -17.20 -39.26
N ASN A 280 20.89 -18.30 -38.55
CA ASN A 280 21.64 -19.54 -38.67
C ASN A 280 21.46 -20.17 -40.06
N PHE A 281 20.26 -20.12 -40.63
CA PHE A 281 20.03 -20.57 -41.99
C PHE A 281 20.80 -19.72 -43.01
N MET A 282 20.73 -18.39 -42.93
CA MET A 282 21.44 -17.49 -43.85
C MET A 282 22.96 -17.69 -43.78
N ARG A 283 23.51 -17.88 -42.57
CA ARG A 283 24.94 -18.20 -42.39
C ARG A 283 25.30 -19.54 -43.01
N LYS A 284 24.47 -20.57 -42.82
CA LYS A 284 24.64 -21.90 -43.44
C LYS A 284 24.60 -21.82 -44.98
N ASP A 285 23.71 -20.98 -45.51
CA ASP A 285 23.52 -20.78 -46.96
C ASP A 285 24.55 -19.78 -47.55
N GLY A 286 25.58 -19.40 -46.80
CA GLY A 286 26.71 -18.61 -47.30
C GLY A 286 26.46 -17.10 -47.42
N VAL A 287 25.42 -16.56 -46.77
CA VAL A 287 25.21 -15.11 -46.69
C VAL A 287 26.30 -14.48 -45.81
N ARG A 288 26.87 -13.35 -46.28
CA ARG A 288 27.88 -12.60 -45.51
C ARG A 288 27.25 -12.05 -44.23
N GLU A 289 27.95 -12.19 -43.10
CA GLU A 289 27.47 -11.75 -41.78
C GLU A 289 27.03 -10.28 -41.77
N SER A 290 27.77 -9.41 -42.47
CA SER A 290 27.46 -7.97 -42.58
C SER A 290 26.16 -7.64 -43.31
N SER A 291 25.59 -8.60 -44.05
CA SER A 291 24.37 -8.41 -44.85
C SER A 291 23.16 -9.14 -44.28
N ILE A 292 23.34 -9.96 -43.22
CA ILE A 292 22.24 -10.74 -42.63
C ILE A 292 21.17 -9.80 -42.08
N ASP A 293 21.56 -8.74 -41.38
CA ASP A 293 20.61 -7.79 -40.80
C ASP A 293 19.75 -7.10 -41.87
N ASP A 294 20.32 -6.77 -43.04
CA ASP A 294 19.55 -6.22 -44.17
C ASP A 294 18.50 -7.21 -44.69
N TYR A 295 18.83 -8.51 -44.76
CA TYR A 295 17.86 -9.54 -45.14
C TYR A 295 16.77 -9.75 -44.08
N LEU A 296 17.15 -9.67 -42.79
CA LEU A 296 16.20 -9.81 -41.68
C LEU A 296 15.17 -8.66 -41.64
N MET A 297 15.52 -7.46 -42.11
CA MET A 297 14.56 -6.34 -42.20
C MET A 297 13.35 -6.68 -43.10
N GLY A 298 13.55 -7.51 -44.13
CA GLY A 298 12.47 -7.98 -45.00
C GLY A 298 11.62 -9.11 -44.42
N ILE A 299 11.99 -9.66 -43.25
CA ILE A 299 11.32 -10.80 -42.61
C ILE A 299 10.51 -10.34 -41.40
N ASN A 300 9.23 -10.67 -41.38
CA ASN A 300 8.38 -10.44 -40.22
C ASN A 300 8.63 -11.54 -39.19
N LEU A 301 9.51 -11.23 -38.22
CA LEU A 301 9.91 -12.13 -37.14
C LEU A 301 8.81 -12.37 -36.10
N GLU A 302 7.71 -11.61 -36.12
CA GLU A 302 6.56 -11.89 -35.25
C GLU A 302 5.79 -13.14 -35.72
N ASN A 303 5.84 -13.42 -37.02
CA ASN A 303 5.23 -14.59 -37.64
C ASN A 303 6.21 -15.76 -37.67
N ARG A 304 5.67 -16.98 -37.80
CA ARG A 304 6.47 -18.20 -37.86
C ARG A 304 7.53 -18.14 -38.97
N VAL A 305 8.78 -18.35 -38.57
CA VAL A 305 9.92 -18.59 -39.47
C VAL A 305 10.36 -20.04 -39.33
N SER A 306 10.59 -20.72 -40.44
CA SER A 306 10.96 -22.14 -40.45
C SER A 306 11.89 -22.47 -41.60
N VAL A 307 12.75 -23.47 -41.39
CA VAL A 307 13.52 -24.11 -42.46
C VAL A 307 12.74 -25.33 -42.93
N GLU A 308 12.44 -25.40 -44.23
CA GLU A 308 11.66 -26.48 -44.80
C GLU A 308 12.35 -27.01 -46.07
N ALA A 309 12.28 -28.33 -46.26
CA ALA A 309 12.88 -28.98 -47.41
C ALA A 309 11.87 -29.07 -48.56
N ILE A 310 12.27 -28.58 -49.73
CA ILE A 310 11.50 -28.61 -50.97
C ILE A 310 11.97 -29.79 -51.80
N SER A 311 11.03 -30.67 -52.17
CA SER A 311 11.30 -31.81 -53.05
C SER A 311 11.54 -31.37 -54.49
N PRO A 312 12.28 -32.16 -55.30
CA PRO A 312 12.43 -31.92 -56.73
C PRO A 312 11.09 -31.78 -57.46
N GLY A 313 11.10 -31.03 -58.56
CA GLY A 313 9.96 -30.83 -59.46
C GLY A 313 8.97 -29.75 -59.01
N LYS A 314 9.14 -29.14 -57.84
CA LYS A 314 8.31 -28.04 -57.34
C LYS A 314 8.58 -26.75 -58.11
N ILE A 315 7.52 -25.98 -58.35
CA ILE A 315 7.55 -24.68 -59.03
C ILE A 315 7.54 -23.58 -57.98
N ALA A 316 8.45 -22.63 -58.13
CA ALA A 316 8.47 -21.38 -57.39
C ALA A 316 8.52 -20.20 -58.36
N TYR A 317 8.05 -19.05 -57.92
CA TYR A 317 7.88 -17.85 -58.72
C TYR A 317 8.75 -16.75 -58.16
N GLN A 318 9.42 -16.00 -59.03
CA GLN A 318 10.25 -14.88 -58.62
C GLN A 318 9.90 -13.65 -59.44
N ASN A 319 9.65 -12.54 -58.74
CA ASN A 319 9.45 -11.23 -59.34
C ASN A 319 10.81 -10.61 -59.66
N GLN A 320 11.06 -10.32 -60.93
CA GLN A 320 12.33 -9.78 -61.42
C GLN A 320 12.09 -8.60 -62.35
N SER A 321 13.02 -7.64 -62.37
CA SER A 321 13.06 -6.70 -63.49
C SER A 321 13.36 -7.48 -64.79
N PRO A 322 12.74 -7.12 -65.93
CA PRO A 322 13.02 -7.72 -67.23
C PRO A 322 14.52 -7.78 -67.52
N GLY A 323 15.01 -8.92 -67.99
CA GLY A 323 16.43 -9.15 -68.30
C GLY A 323 17.38 -9.26 -67.09
N ASN A 324 16.88 -9.20 -65.85
CA ASN A 324 17.71 -9.31 -64.65
C ASN A 324 18.03 -10.79 -64.29
N TRP A 325 19.03 -10.97 -63.43
CA TRP A 325 19.43 -12.30 -62.93
C TRP A 325 18.44 -12.84 -61.91
N GLN A 326 18.56 -14.15 -61.65
CA GLN A 326 17.87 -14.82 -60.56
C GLN A 326 18.38 -14.33 -59.19
N GLY A 327 17.45 -13.87 -58.36
CA GLY A 327 17.63 -13.51 -56.96
C GLY A 327 17.48 -14.71 -56.01
N ASN A 328 17.44 -14.41 -54.71
CA ASN A 328 17.40 -15.43 -53.65
C ASN A 328 16.00 -15.65 -53.05
N TRP A 329 15.02 -14.82 -53.43
CA TRP A 329 13.69 -14.80 -52.85
C TRP A 329 12.66 -15.35 -53.82
N TYR A 330 11.79 -16.23 -53.35
CA TYR A 330 10.79 -16.90 -54.16
C TYR A 330 9.43 -16.89 -53.45
N SER A 331 8.35 -16.99 -54.23
CA SER A 331 7.00 -17.31 -53.79
C SER A 331 6.64 -18.70 -54.29
N MET A 332 5.91 -19.50 -53.51
CA MET A 332 5.38 -20.78 -53.98
C MET A 332 3.99 -20.64 -54.63
N ASP A 333 3.48 -19.41 -54.74
CA ASP A 333 2.22 -19.07 -55.40
C ASP A 333 2.45 -17.99 -56.46
N ALA A 334 1.97 -18.26 -57.68
CA ALA A 334 2.07 -17.39 -58.84
C ALA A 334 1.27 -16.09 -58.69
N HIS A 335 0.21 -16.12 -57.89
CA HIS A 335 -0.73 -15.02 -57.75
C HIS A 335 -0.39 -14.08 -56.60
N THR A 336 0.66 -14.38 -55.83
CA THR A 336 1.09 -13.49 -54.75
C THR A 336 1.72 -12.22 -55.37
N PRO A 337 1.11 -11.04 -55.19
CA PRO A 337 1.58 -9.82 -55.84
C PRO A 337 2.89 -9.34 -55.19
N PRO A 338 3.74 -8.59 -55.94
CA PRO A 338 4.98 -8.01 -55.43
C PRO A 338 4.80 -7.24 -54.12
N THR A 339 3.72 -6.45 -54.00
CA THR A 339 3.44 -5.63 -52.81
C THR A 339 3.30 -6.46 -51.54
N LYS A 340 2.73 -7.67 -51.62
CA LYS A 340 2.61 -8.60 -50.49
C LYS A 340 3.95 -9.25 -50.14
N LEU A 341 4.88 -9.35 -51.07
CA LEU A 341 6.24 -9.86 -50.85
C LEU A 341 7.22 -8.78 -50.39
N GLY A 342 6.74 -7.60 -50.04
CA GLY A 342 7.60 -6.52 -49.55
C GLY A 342 8.45 -5.86 -50.64
N ILE A 343 8.05 -5.97 -51.92
CA ILE A 343 8.79 -5.42 -53.06
C ILE A 343 7.90 -4.56 -53.97
N ASN A 344 8.51 -3.56 -54.62
CA ASN A 344 7.87 -2.70 -55.60
C ASN A 344 7.42 -3.53 -56.83
N PRO A 345 6.17 -3.35 -57.34
CA PRO A 345 5.71 -3.95 -58.59
C PRO A 345 6.49 -3.50 -59.83
N GLU A 346 7.10 -2.32 -59.78
CA GLU A 346 7.96 -1.79 -60.83
C GLU A 346 9.44 -2.03 -60.47
N GLY A 347 10.29 -2.14 -61.49
CA GLY A 347 11.74 -2.25 -61.34
C GLY A 347 12.46 -1.49 -62.44
N GLN A 348 13.66 -1.00 -62.14
CA GLN A 348 14.52 -0.37 -63.13
C GLN A 348 15.28 -1.44 -63.94
N ILE A 349 15.31 -1.29 -65.27
CA ILE A 349 16.15 -2.13 -66.14
C ILE A 349 17.61 -1.75 -65.92
N ARG A 350 18.44 -2.76 -65.63
CA ARG A 350 19.84 -2.56 -65.26
C ARG A 350 20.63 -1.82 -66.34
N GLY A 351 21.34 -0.77 -65.95
CA GLY A 351 22.16 0.04 -66.86
C GLY A 351 21.36 1.05 -67.69
N THR A 352 20.07 1.24 -67.40
CA THR A 352 19.19 2.22 -68.04
C THR A 352 18.32 2.93 -67.00
N ASP A 353 17.71 4.05 -67.36
CA ASP A 353 16.72 4.75 -66.52
C ASP A 353 15.28 4.30 -66.79
N LEU A 354 15.09 3.21 -67.54
CA LEU A 354 13.77 2.67 -67.88
C LEU A 354 13.18 1.94 -66.68
N ILE A 355 12.03 2.43 -66.19
CA ILE A 355 11.21 1.79 -65.16
C ILE A 355 10.12 0.99 -65.87
N VAL A 356 10.03 -0.29 -65.54
CA VAL A 356 9.08 -1.23 -66.16
C VAL A 356 8.44 -2.13 -65.09
N PRO A 357 7.26 -2.69 -65.35
CA PRO A 357 6.68 -3.71 -64.47
C PRO A 357 7.62 -4.90 -64.33
N LYS A 358 7.72 -5.45 -63.10
CA LYS A 358 8.45 -6.70 -62.88
C LYS A 358 7.71 -7.86 -63.54
N GLU A 359 8.49 -8.79 -64.06
CA GLU A 359 8.01 -10.05 -64.62
C GLU A 359 8.02 -11.12 -63.54
N VAL A 360 6.99 -11.96 -63.54
CA VAL A 360 6.92 -13.16 -62.70
C VAL A 360 7.52 -14.32 -63.49
N LYS A 361 8.71 -14.78 -63.10
CA LYS A 361 9.36 -15.94 -63.72
C LYS A 361 9.13 -17.20 -62.90
N ALA A 362 8.81 -18.29 -63.58
CA ALA A 362 8.65 -19.61 -62.98
C ALA A 362 9.98 -20.38 -62.99
N TYR A 363 10.34 -20.93 -61.85
CA TYR A 363 11.53 -21.75 -61.65
C TYR A 363 11.12 -23.13 -61.13
N GLN A 364 11.73 -24.18 -61.68
CA GLN A 364 11.51 -25.55 -61.23
C GLN A 364 12.74 -26.07 -60.49
N SER A 365 12.51 -26.58 -59.28
CA SER A 365 13.55 -27.25 -58.48
C SER A 365 14.00 -28.55 -59.14
N GLN A 366 15.31 -28.70 -59.37
CA GLN A 366 15.90 -29.90 -59.96
C GLN A 366 16.28 -30.94 -58.89
N ASN A 367 16.72 -30.43 -57.73
CA ASN A 367 17.19 -31.22 -56.60
C ASN A 367 16.42 -30.83 -55.34
N LYS A 368 16.54 -31.65 -54.30
CA LYS A 368 16.02 -31.31 -52.98
C LYS A 368 16.82 -30.12 -52.42
N VAL A 369 16.12 -29.09 -51.95
CA VAL A 369 16.74 -27.88 -51.38
C VAL A 369 16.05 -27.47 -50.09
N GLU A 370 16.83 -27.08 -49.08
CA GLU A 370 16.27 -26.45 -47.88
C GLU A 370 16.07 -24.96 -48.14
N MET A 371 14.93 -24.43 -47.71
CA MET A 371 14.61 -23.02 -47.85
C MET A 371 14.08 -22.45 -46.54
N LEU A 372 14.35 -21.17 -46.31
CA LEU A 372 13.79 -20.43 -45.19
C LEU A 372 12.41 -19.89 -45.60
N ARG A 373 11.35 -20.43 -45.01
CA ARG A 373 9.98 -19.94 -45.12
C ARG A 373 9.76 -18.83 -44.09
N SER A 374 9.23 -17.70 -44.55
CA SER A 374 8.86 -16.59 -43.66
C SER A 374 7.71 -15.75 -44.23
N THR A 375 7.24 -14.78 -43.46
CA THR A 375 6.30 -13.76 -43.93
C THR A 375 7.05 -12.47 -44.20
N ALA A 376 6.73 -11.78 -45.31
CA ALA A 376 7.34 -10.50 -45.64
C ALA A 376 6.89 -9.37 -44.70
N THR A 377 7.82 -8.53 -44.27
CA THR A 377 7.51 -7.28 -43.55
C THR A 377 7.01 -6.21 -44.53
N PRO A 378 6.03 -5.37 -44.16
CA PRO A 378 5.74 -4.16 -44.93
C PRO A 378 6.99 -3.26 -44.92
N ALA A 379 7.56 -2.99 -46.10
CA ALA A 379 8.82 -2.26 -46.22
C ALA A 379 8.69 -1.10 -47.23
N LEU A 380 9.40 -0.01 -46.97
CA LEU A 380 9.62 1.01 -47.97
C LEU A 380 10.71 0.51 -48.93
N ASP A 381 10.31 0.03 -50.11
CA ASP A 381 11.24 -0.44 -51.13
C ASP A 381 11.93 0.77 -51.77
N ASN A 382 13.16 1.03 -51.35
CA ASN A 382 14.04 2.07 -51.90
C ASN A 382 15.17 1.49 -52.77
N TRP A 383 15.11 0.19 -53.09
CA TRP A 383 16.18 -0.53 -53.80
C TRP A 383 15.79 -0.95 -55.22
N SER A 384 14.51 -1.18 -55.49
CA SER A 384 14.03 -1.58 -56.83
C SER A 384 14.01 -0.41 -57.82
N VAL A 385 13.63 0.78 -57.34
CA VAL A 385 13.66 2.05 -58.08
C VAL A 385 14.12 3.14 -57.11
N PRO A 386 15.44 3.36 -56.94
CA PRO A 386 15.96 4.25 -55.89
C PRO A 386 15.42 5.67 -55.95
N ALA A 387 15.14 6.19 -57.14
CA ALA A 387 14.57 7.51 -57.35
C ALA A 387 13.08 7.64 -56.95
N LYS A 388 12.36 6.51 -56.78
CA LYS A 388 10.93 6.47 -56.48
C LYS A 388 10.63 5.36 -55.46
N PRO A 389 10.92 5.59 -54.17
CA PRO A 389 10.61 4.63 -53.11
C PRO A 389 9.12 4.28 -53.09
N PHE A 390 8.80 3.01 -52.83
CA PHE A 390 7.42 2.51 -52.85
C PHE A 390 7.09 1.79 -51.55
N GLN A 391 6.01 2.22 -50.89
CA GLN A 391 5.56 1.57 -49.66
C GLN A 391 4.85 0.26 -50.00
N THR A 392 5.38 -0.85 -49.53
CA THR A 392 4.82 -2.19 -49.80
C THR A 392 3.89 -2.62 -48.67
N GLU A 393 2.98 -3.54 -48.98
CA GLU A 393 1.98 -4.04 -48.04
C GLU A 393 2.54 -5.11 -47.10
N GLY A 394 3.46 -5.94 -47.57
CA GLY A 394 3.95 -7.12 -46.85
C GLY A 394 2.85 -8.16 -46.58
N GLY A 395 3.16 -9.15 -45.74
CA GLY A 395 2.22 -10.18 -45.31
C GLY A 395 2.13 -11.44 -46.20
N GLY A 396 2.74 -11.42 -47.38
CA GLY A 396 2.90 -12.60 -48.23
C GLY A 396 3.92 -13.60 -47.68
N ILE A 397 3.75 -14.88 -48.01
CA ILE A 397 4.74 -15.91 -47.67
C ILE A 397 5.86 -15.87 -48.69
N GLN A 398 7.09 -15.76 -48.20
CA GLN A 398 8.30 -15.73 -49.00
C GLN A 398 9.28 -16.83 -48.58
N TRP A 399 10.09 -17.24 -49.53
CA TRP A 399 11.03 -18.36 -49.42
C TRP A 399 12.42 -17.90 -49.83
N PHE A 400 13.41 -18.09 -48.96
CA PHE A 400 14.78 -17.66 -49.21
C PHE A 400 15.73 -18.84 -49.39
N SER A 401 16.56 -18.78 -50.43
CA SER A 401 17.77 -19.59 -50.58
C SER A 401 18.76 -18.95 -51.56
N THR A 402 20.05 -19.07 -51.29
CA THR A 402 21.17 -18.66 -52.16
C THR A 402 21.55 -19.75 -53.18
N ASN A 403 21.05 -20.98 -53.03
CA ASN A 403 21.31 -22.10 -53.93
C ASN A 403 20.48 -21.98 -55.23
N LYS A 404 20.88 -21.04 -56.09
CA LYS A 404 20.20 -20.71 -57.35
C LYS A 404 20.28 -21.82 -58.38
N ASP A 405 21.37 -22.59 -58.39
CA ASP A 405 21.61 -23.66 -59.37
C ASP A 405 20.56 -24.78 -59.28
N THR A 406 19.94 -24.94 -58.11
CA THR A 406 18.84 -25.91 -57.93
C THR A 406 17.54 -25.45 -58.62
N TRP A 407 17.40 -24.16 -58.89
CA TRP A 407 16.19 -23.54 -59.43
C TRP A 407 16.42 -23.15 -60.88
N VAL A 408 15.96 -24.00 -61.81
CA VAL A 408 16.13 -23.77 -63.25
C VAL A 408 14.89 -23.09 -63.81
N LEU A 409 15.09 -22.09 -64.69
CA LEU A 409 14.00 -21.38 -65.34
C LEU A 409 13.13 -22.38 -66.12
N LYS A 410 11.82 -22.38 -65.82
CA LYS A 410 10.86 -23.18 -66.57
C LYS A 410 10.47 -22.38 -67.81
N ASN A 411 10.98 -22.81 -68.96
CA ASN A 411 10.48 -22.31 -70.24
C ASN A 411 9.14 -23.01 -70.50
N ASP A 412 8.11 -22.22 -70.82
CA ASP A 412 6.77 -22.72 -71.15
C ASP A 412 6.75 -23.56 -72.44
#